data_AF-A0A9Q3GF91-F1
#
_entry.id   AF-A0A9Q3GF91-F1
#
_cell.length_a   1.000
_cell.length_b   1.000
_cell.length_c   1.000
_cell.angle_alpha   90.00
_cell.angle_beta   90.00
_cell.angle_gamma   90.00
#
_symmetry.space_group_name_H-M   'P 1'
#
loop_
_entity.id
_entity.type
_entity.pdbx_description
1 polymer ?
#
loop_
_entity_poly.entity_id
_entity_poly.type
_entity_poly.pdbx_seq_one_letter_code
_entity_poly.pdbx_strand_id
1 'polypeptide(L)'
;MKYWDRRMAHQIRSPLNPGDLVLVYNKAIETHWGILFKNKWNGPYQVIRQINNRPYELEELNVTELARRFAASQFKRFHPRGKLINTKEDTEEEPSEEDE
;
A
#
# COMPACT_ATOMS: atom_id res chain seq x y z
N MET A 1 10.98 20.72 -20.92
CA MET A 1 10.04 19.95 -20.07
C MET A 1 9.12 19.10 -20.93
N LYS A 2 9.25 17.76 -20.92
CA LYS A 2 8.14 16.83 -21.23
C LYS A 2 8.44 15.42 -20.71
N TYR A 3 8.26 15.32 -19.39
CA TYR A 3 7.75 14.18 -18.62
C TYR A 3 7.82 12.78 -19.29
N TRP A 4 8.82 12.00 -18.90
CA TRP A 4 8.83 10.54 -18.75
C TRP A 4 7.67 9.79 -19.44
N ASP A 5 8.02 9.26 -20.61
CA ASP A 5 7.20 8.54 -21.56
C ASP A 5 6.10 7.65 -20.93
N ARG A 6 4.83 7.93 -21.26
CA ARG A 6 3.66 7.12 -20.82
C ARG A 6 3.83 5.64 -21.12
N ARG A 7 4.63 5.30 -22.14
CA ARG A 7 4.95 3.92 -22.53
C ARG A 7 5.78 3.18 -21.48
N MET A 8 6.64 3.87 -20.73
CA MET A 8 7.47 3.28 -19.67
C MET A 8 6.96 3.59 -18.26
N ALA A 9 5.90 4.38 -18.11
CA ALA A 9 5.30 4.67 -16.81
C ALA A 9 4.89 3.41 -16.02
N HIS A 10 4.54 2.32 -16.72
CA HIS A 10 4.29 1.01 -16.11
C HIS A 10 5.57 0.29 -15.64
N GLN A 11 6.72 0.53 -16.29
CA GLN A 11 8.02 -0.03 -15.92
C GLN A 11 8.72 0.77 -14.82
N ILE A 12 8.42 2.08 -14.71
CA ILE A 12 8.99 2.95 -13.66
C ILE A 12 8.38 2.64 -12.27
N ARG A 13 7.20 2.01 -12.23
CA ARG A 13 6.62 1.52 -10.98
C ARG A 13 7.19 0.13 -10.67
N SER A 14 8.07 0.04 -9.68
CA SER A 14 8.45 -1.26 -9.11
C SER A 14 7.18 -2.03 -8.72
N PRO A 15 7.11 -3.34 -9.02
CA PRO A 15 6.00 -4.17 -8.58
C PRO A 15 5.86 -4.07 -7.06
N LEU A 16 4.63 -4.08 -6.57
CA LEU A 16 4.37 -4.06 -5.13
C LEU A 16 4.47 -5.46 -4.58
N ASN A 17 5.10 -5.57 -3.41
CA ASN A 17 5.20 -6.82 -2.68
C ASN A 17 3.99 -6.99 -1.75
N PRO A 18 3.60 -8.23 -1.43
CA PRO A 18 2.73 -8.50 -0.29
C PRO A 18 3.22 -7.77 0.97
N GLY A 19 2.32 -7.13 1.70
CA GLY A 19 2.64 -6.30 2.87
C GLY A 19 2.91 -4.83 2.58
N ASP A 20 3.10 -4.42 1.32
CA ASP A 20 3.29 -3.00 0.98
C ASP A 20 2.02 -2.19 1.29
N LEU A 21 2.19 -1.03 1.93
CA LEU A 21 1.11 -0.09 2.17
C LEU A 21 0.84 0.78 0.94
N VAL A 22 -0.44 0.94 0.59
CA VAL A 22 -0.90 1.70 -0.56
C VAL A 22 -2.10 2.58 -0.24
N LEU A 23 -2.26 3.66 -0.99
CA LEU A 23 -3.46 4.49 -1.01
C LEU A 23 -4.28 4.18 -2.25
N VAL A 24 -5.59 4.01 -2.11
CA VAL A 24 -6.50 3.65 -3.20
C VAL A 24 -7.29 4.87 -3.69
N TYR A 25 -7.42 5.02 -4.99
CA TYR A 25 -8.20 6.06 -5.64
C TYR A 25 -9.69 5.76 -5.58
N ASN A 26 -10.44 6.68 -4.98
CA ASN A 26 -11.89 6.61 -4.90
C ASN A 26 -12.55 7.27 -6.11
N LYS A 27 -12.88 6.46 -7.13
CA LYS A 27 -13.55 6.93 -8.35
C LYS A 27 -14.96 7.47 -8.09
N ALA A 28 -15.65 6.98 -7.06
CA ALA A 28 -17.03 7.39 -6.78
C ALA A 28 -17.12 8.87 -6.38
N ILE A 29 -16.11 9.40 -5.69
CA ILE A 29 -16.02 10.82 -5.29
C ILE A 29 -16.04 11.73 -6.52
N GLU A 30 -15.31 11.37 -7.57
CA GLU A 30 -15.26 12.14 -8.81
C GLU A 30 -16.59 12.18 -9.54
N THR A 31 -17.37 11.10 -9.47
CA THR A 31 -18.64 10.97 -10.20
C THR A 31 -19.81 11.62 -9.47
N HIS A 32 -19.86 11.53 -8.13
CA HIS A 32 -21.02 11.98 -7.34
C HIS A 32 -20.88 13.40 -6.78
N TRP A 33 -19.67 13.84 -6.44
CA TRP A 33 -19.47 15.09 -5.69
C TRP A 33 -18.64 16.13 -6.45
N GLY A 34 -18.25 15.83 -7.69
CA GLY A 34 -17.41 16.70 -8.50
C GLY A 34 -16.07 17.02 -7.84
N ILE A 35 -15.43 18.11 -8.30
CA ILE A 35 -14.08 18.55 -7.89
C ILE A 35 -14.04 19.07 -6.43
N LEU A 36 -15.18 19.13 -5.73
CA LEU A 36 -15.30 19.70 -4.38
C LEU A 36 -14.39 18.98 -3.36
N PHE A 37 -14.11 17.69 -3.58
CA PHE A 37 -13.18 16.93 -2.77
C PHE A 37 -11.80 16.87 -3.42
N LYS A 38 -10.84 17.61 -2.84
CA LYS A 38 -9.42 17.55 -3.23
C LYS A 38 -8.79 16.18 -2.91
N ASN A 39 -9.29 15.50 -1.88
CA ASN A 39 -8.76 14.22 -1.42
C ASN A 39 -9.52 13.04 -2.03
N LYS A 40 -8.97 12.49 -3.11
CA LYS A 40 -9.52 11.32 -3.82
C LYS A 40 -8.83 10.00 -3.46
N TRP A 41 -7.88 10.03 -2.52
CA TRP A 41 -7.08 8.87 -2.11
C TRP A 41 -7.51 8.43 -0.72
N ASN A 42 -8.04 7.22 -0.61
CA ASN A 42 -8.44 6.58 0.63
C ASN A 42 -7.27 5.78 1.20
N GLY A 43 -7.18 5.80 2.54
CA GLY A 43 -6.62 4.79 3.45
C GLY A 43 -5.25 4.19 3.12
N PRO A 44 -4.40 3.93 4.12
CA PRO A 44 -3.38 2.90 3.95
C PRO A 44 -4.07 1.51 3.91
N TYR A 45 -3.99 0.85 2.77
CA TYR A 45 -4.35 -0.55 2.57
C TYR A 45 -3.07 -1.37 2.42
N GLN A 46 -3.14 -2.65 2.74
CA GLN A 46 -2.03 -3.57 2.59
C GLN A 46 -2.23 -4.44 1.35
N VAL A 47 -1.16 -4.66 0.58
CA VAL A 47 -1.20 -5.56 -0.57
C VAL A 47 -1.18 -7.00 -0.08
N ILE A 48 -2.17 -7.80 -0.47
CA ILE A 48 -2.18 -9.24 -0.21
C ILE A 48 -1.31 -9.94 -1.25
N ARG A 49 -1.65 -9.76 -2.53
CA ARG A 49 -0.93 -10.37 -3.67
C ARG A 49 -1.32 -9.74 -5.00
N GLN A 50 -0.50 -10.03 -6.01
CA GLN A 50 -0.79 -9.75 -7.41
C GLN A 50 -1.34 -10.99 -8.12
N ILE A 51 -2.41 -10.84 -8.89
CA ILE A 51 -2.99 -11.92 -9.71
C ILE A 51 -2.55 -11.73 -11.16
N ASN A 52 -2.03 -12.78 -11.80
CA ASN A 52 -1.74 -12.84 -13.24
C ASN A 52 -1.03 -11.57 -13.77
N ASN A 53 -0.11 -11.01 -12.97
CA ASN A 53 0.65 -9.80 -13.24
C ASN A 53 -0.18 -8.53 -13.55
N ARG A 54 -1.47 -8.46 -13.17
CA ARG A 54 -2.33 -7.31 -13.49
C ARG A 54 -3.08 -6.73 -12.28
N PRO A 55 -4.18 -7.32 -11.79
CA PRO A 55 -4.85 -6.80 -10.60
C PRO A 55 -4.15 -7.22 -9.30
N TYR A 56 -4.35 -6.40 -8.27
CA TYR A 56 -3.92 -6.67 -6.91
C TYR A 56 -5.15 -6.88 -6.02
N GLU A 57 -5.01 -7.80 -5.08
CA GLU A 57 -5.90 -7.96 -3.93
C GLU A 57 -5.32 -7.18 -2.76
N LEU A 58 -6.18 -6.42 -2.09
CA LEU A 58 -5.82 -5.54 -0.99
C LEU A 58 -6.63 -5.93 0.24
N GLU A 59 -6.07 -5.67 1.41
CA GLU A 59 -6.74 -5.76 2.70
C GLU A 59 -6.68 -4.42 3.42
N GLU A 60 -7.64 -4.18 4.30
CA GLU A 60 -7.52 -3.14 5.32
C GLU A 60 -6.52 -3.55 6.39
N LEU A 61 -6.00 -2.58 7.15
CA LEU A 61 -5.07 -2.82 8.27
C LEU A 61 -5.61 -3.78 9.34
N ASN A 62 -6.94 -3.97 9.39
CA ASN A 62 -7.60 -4.89 10.31
C ASN A 62 -7.81 -6.29 9.69
N VAL A 63 -7.05 -6.64 8.63
CA VAL A 63 -7.12 -7.94 7.95
C VAL A 63 -8.50 -8.20 7.31
N THR A 64 -9.17 -7.13 6.87
CA THR A 64 -10.41 -7.25 6.09
C THR A 64 -10.07 -7.19 4.61
N GLU A 65 -10.26 -8.28 3.89
CA GLU A 65 -10.03 -8.30 2.44
C GLU A 65 -11.01 -7.39 1.70
N LEU A 66 -10.51 -6.60 0.75
CA LEU A 66 -11.36 -5.82 -0.13
C LEU A 66 -11.96 -6.75 -1.18
N ALA A 67 -13.29 -6.79 -1.25
CA ALA A 67 -14.03 -7.59 -2.23
C ALA A 67 -13.69 -7.27 -3.70
N ARG A 68 -13.08 -6.11 -3.96
CA ARG A 68 -12.71 -5.65 -5.29
C ARG A 68 -11.22 -5.79 -5.53
N ARG A 69 -10.88 -6.19 -6.75
CA ARG A 69 -9.51 -6.17 -7.28
C ARG A 69 -9.16 -4.81 -7.87
N PHE A 70 -7.94 -4.35 -7.63
CA PHE A 70 -7.47 -3.03 -8.06
C PHE A 70 -6.39 -3.11 -9.12
N ALA A 71 -6.50 -2.28 -10.15
CA ALA A 71 -5.42 -2.11 -11.12
C ALA A 71 -4.29 -1.26 -10.51
N ALA A 72 -3.05 -1.48 -10.96
CA ALA A 72 -1.88 -0.70 -10.53
C ALA A 72 -2.01 0.82 -10.72
N SER A 73 -2.88 1.27 -11.63
CA SER A 73 -3.18 2.68 -11.85
C SER A 73 -4.07 3.31 -10.77
N GLN A 74 -4.85 2.50 -10.05
CA GLN A 74 -5.84 2.95 -9.07
C GLN A 74 -5.27 3.11 -7.67
N PHE A 75 -4.02 2.76 -7.42
CA PHE A 75 -3.37 2.98 -6.13
C PHE A 75 -1.97 3.57 -6.31
N LYS A 76 -1.42 4.07 -5.20
CA LYS A 76 -0.03 4.56 -5.09
C LYS A 76 0.57 4.10 -3.77
N ARG A 77 1.90 3.96 -3.70
CA ARG A 77 2.59 3.58 -2.46
C ARG A 77 2.30 4.59 -1.36
N PHE A 78 1.96 4.11 -0.18
CA PHE A 78 1.83 4.91 1.02
C PHE A 78 3.18 4.98 1.72
N HIS A 79 3.62 6.20 2.01
CA HIS A 79 4.83 6.45 2.79
C HIS A 79 4.39 6.96 4.17
N PRO A 80 4.47 6.13 5.22
CA PRO A 80 4.09 6.54 6.57
C PRO A 80 4.95 7.74 7.00
N ARG A 81 4.31 8.71 7.66
CA ARG A 81 4.98 9.89 8.21
C ARG A 81 5.24 9.63 9.69
N GLY A 82 6.34 8.95 10.00
CA GLY A 82 6.73 8.57 11.37
C GLY A 82 7.73 7.40 11.40
N LYS A 83 8.34 7.15 12.57
CA LYS A 83 9.18 5.97 12.81
C LYS A 83 8.26 4.74 12.79
N LEU A 84 8.58 3.72 12.01
CA LEU A 84 7.86 2.45 12.04
C LEU A 84 7.97 1.87 13.44
N ILE A 85 6.85 1.75 14.15
CA ILE A 85 6.79 0.91 15.35
C ILE A 85 6.73 -0.51 14.81
N ASN A 86 7.88 -1.16 14.73
CA ASN A 86 7.94 -2.58 14.41
C ASN A 86 7.32 -3.33 15.59
N THR A 87 6.00 -3.58 15.56
CA THR A 87 5.37 -4.51 16.50
C THR A 87 5.63 -5.93 16.00
N LYS A 88 6.86 -6.39 16.20
CA LYS A 88 7.19 -7.79 16.42
C LYS A 88 8.25 -7.79 17.51
N GLU A 89 7.81 -8.24 18.68
CA GLU A 89 8.61 -8.57 19.84
C GLU A 89 9.69 -9.57 19.39
N ASP A 90 10.91 -9.10 19.24
CA ASP A 90 12.07 -9.98 19.41
C ASP A 90 12.39 -9.91 20.90
N THR A 91 11.99 -10.98 21.58
CA THR A 91 12.30 -11.34 22.96
C THR A 91 13.67 -10.82 23.37
N GLU A 92 13.69 -10.02 24.44
CA GLU A 92 14.90 -9.80 25.24
C GLU A 92 15.34 -11.17 25.77
N GLU A 93 16.19 -11.89 25.03
CA GLU A 93 17.06 -12.89 25.64
C GLU A 93 18.17 -12.13 26.35
N GLU A 94 17.90 -11.72 27.58
CA GLU A 94 18.92 -11.43 28.59
C GLU A 94 19.78 -12.70 28.72
N PRO A 95 21.10 -12.65 28.46
CA PRO A 95 21.96 -13.77 28.81
C PRO A 95 22.02 -13.82 30.33
N SER A 96 21.48 -14.89 30.91
CA SER A 96 21.73 -15.27 32.30
C SER A 96 23.23 -15.44 32.51
N GLU A 97 23.83 -14.55 33.29
CA GLU A 97 25.10 -14.83 33.97
C GLU A 97 24.87 -16.02 34.91
N GLU A 98 25.32 -17.20 34.50
CA GLU A 98 25.54 -18.33 35.41
C GLU A 98 27.02 -18.34 35.80
N ASP A 99 27.23 -18.30 37.11
CA ASP A 99 28.50 -18.35 37.83
C ASP A 99 29.37 -19.56 37.46
N GLU A 100 30.68 -19.35 37.31
CA GLU A 100 31.76 -20.20 37.88
C GLU A 100 33.16 -19.54 37.77
#